data_AF-A0A7X7IVI6-F1
#
_entry.id   AF-A0A7X7IVI6-F1
#
_cell.length_a   1.000
_cell.length_b   1.000
_cell.length_c   1.000
_cell.angle_alpha   90.00
_cell.angle_beta   90.00
_cell.angle_gamma   90.00
#
_symmetry.space_group_name_H-M   'P 1'
#
loop_
_entity.id
_entity.type
_entity.pdbx_description
1 polymer ?
#
loop_
_entity_poly.entity_id
_entity_poly.type
_entity_poly.pdbx_seq_one_letter_code
_entity_poly.pdbx_strand_id
1 'polypeptide(L)'
;MEAIFKQLRKARIAAGLTQAALAGQVGCTQSAVSMMEAGRPEALSRESLEKLAKVLNVTLPEAVDAKPLSPSSGAGPAVCPGFNCPSNLPYAVGGEVFFMPLGTAGSGRHCVLCGELLARRCPSCGAPLSTPGGCCAACGAAIVTMPEGYADNPQSWIEDRTAAIATLRRALDA
;
A
#
# COMPACT_ATOMS: atom_id res chain seq x y z
N MET A 1 -7.19 9.84 -16.02
CA MET A 1 -7.93 8.65 -15.54
C MET A 1 -7.21 7.96 -14.37
N GLU A 2 -5.91 7.70 -14.45
CA GLU A 2 -5.08 7.12 -13.36
C GLU A 2 -5.01 7.99 -12.08
N ALA A 3 -5.28 9.29 -12.20
CA ALA A 3 -5.15 10.27 -11.11
C ALA A 3 -6.14 10.04 -9.95
N ILE A 4 -7.39 9.62 -10.23
CA ILE A 4 -8.44 9.52 -9.19
C ILE A 4 -8.23 8.31 -8.28
N PHE A 5 -7.86 7.15 -8.83
CA PHE A 5 -7.60 5.95 -8.03
C PHE A 5 -6.31 6.06 -7.23
N LYS A 6 -5.30 6.75 -7.79
CA LYS A 6 -4.11 7.18 -7.04
C LYS A 6 -4.50 8.11 -5.88
N GLN A 7 -5.46 9.02 -6.08
CA GLN A 7 -5.94 9.92 -5.04
C GLN A 7 -6.72 9.19 -3.94
N LEU A 8 -7.63 8.28 -4.29
CA LEU A 8 -8.35 7.43 -3.33
C LEU A 8 -7.38 6.55 -2.53
N ARG A 9 -6.39 5.94 -3.18
CA ARG A 9 -5.33 5.19 -2.50
C ARG A 9 -4.56 6.06 -1.51
N LYS A 10 -4.13 7.26 -1.94
CA LYS A 10 -3.44 8.22 -1.05
C LYS A 10 -4.31 8.60 0.15
N ALA A 11 -5.58 8.92 -0.07
CA ALA A 11 -6.53 9.27 0.98
C ALA A 11 -6.75 8.12 1.97
N ARG A 12 -6.87 6.87 1.48
CA ARG A 12 -6.96 5.68 2.34
C ARG A 12 -5.73 5.53 3.23
N ILE A 13 -4.54 5.65 2.64
CA ILE A 13 -3.28 5.48 3.38
C ILE A 13 -3.12 6.63 4.39
N ALA A 14 -3.49 7.87 4.04
CA ALA A 14 -3.51 9.01 4.95
C ALA A 14 -4.50 8.81 6.12
N ALA A 15 -5.64 8.16 5.87
CA ALA A 15 -6.58 7.75 6.91
C ALA A 15 -6.11 6.56 7.76
N GLY A 16 -4.92 5.99 7.49
CA GLY A 16 -4.39 4.85 8.22
C GLY A 16 -5.17 3.54 8.02
N LEU A 17 -6.04 3.47 7.02
CA LEU A 17 -6.91 2.32 6.78
C LEU A 17 -6.22 1.28 5.90
N THR A 18 -6.34 0.00 6.24
CA THR A 18 -6.00 -1.10 5.32
C THR A 18 -7.07 -1.22 4.23
N GLN A 19 -6.76 -1.85 3.10
CA GLN A 19 -7.79 -2.11 2.08
C GLN A 19 -8.94 -2.96 2.64
N ALA A 20 -8.65 -3.90 3.55
CA ALA A 20 -9.65 -4.72 4.21
C ALA A 20 -10.56 -3.90 5.14
N ALA A 21 -9.97 -3.01 5.94
CA ALA A 21 -10.73 -2.12 6.83
C ALA A 21 -11.65 -1.19 6.04
N LEU A 22 -11.13 -0.58 4.97
CA LEU A 22 -11.92 0.28 4.08
C LEU A 22 -13.05 -0.50 3.38
N ALA A 23 -12.74 -1.70 2.89
CA ALA A 23 -13.74 -2.57 2.26
C ALA A 23 -14.87 -2.95 3.22
N GLY A 24 -14.53 -3.28 4.47
CA GLY A 24 -15.50 -3.56 5.53
C GLY A 24 -16.40 -2.37 5.86
N GLN A 25 -15.86 -1.14 5.88
CA GLN A 25 -16.65 0.07 6.11
C GLN A 25 -17.64 0.39 4.98
N VAL A 26 -17.27 0.05 3.74
CA VAL A 26 -18.09 0.35 2.55
C VAL A 26 -19.03 -0.81 2.18
N GLY A 27 -18.80 -2.01 2.72
CA GLY A 27 -19.57 -3.20 2.38
C GLY A 27 -19.18 -3.78 1.02
N CYS A 28 -17.91 -3.66 0.62
CA CYS A 28 -17.35 -4.30 -0.57
C CYS A 28 -16.23 -5.28 -0.21
N THR A 29 -15.62 -5.93 -1.20
CA THR A 29 -14.51 -6.86 -0.94
C THR A 29 -13.17 -6.14 -0.92
N GLN A 30 -12.24 -6.63 -0.10
CA GLN A 30 -10.86 -6.13 -0.08
C GLN A 30 -10.20 -6.22 -1.47
N SER A 31 -10.49 -7.29 -2.22
CA SER A 31 -10.01 -7.46 -3.59
C SER A 31 -10.58 -6.42 -4.54
N ALA A 32 -11.84 -5.99 -4.37
CA ALA A 32 -12.44 -4.93 -5.16
C ALA A 32 -11.77 -3.58 -4.92
N VAL A 33 -11.49 -3.24 -3.65
CA VAL A 33 -10.71 -2.04 -3.30
C VAL A 33 -9.31 -2.08 -3.93
N SER A 34 -8.62 -3.22 -3.83
CA SER A 34 -7.30 -3.36 -4.43
C SER A 34 -7.29 -3.21 -5.94
N MET A 35 -8.26 -3.81 -6.63
CA MET A 35 -8.36 -3.72 -8.07
C MET A 35 -8.61 -2.27 -8.47
N MET A 36 -9.52 -1.57 -7.78
CA MET A 36 -9.75 -0.14 -7.98
C MET A 36 -8.46 0.67 -7.81
N GLU A 37 -7.71 0.47 -6.73
CA GLU A 37 -6.45 1.20 -6.47
C GLU A 37 -5.35 0.91 -7.51
N ALA A 38 -5.41 -0.26 -8.15
CA ALA A 38 -4.57 -0.63 -9.29
C ALA A 38 -5.06 -0.07 -10.63
N GLY A 39 -6.09 0.79 -10.63
CA GLY A 39 -6.67 1.38 -11.83
C GLY A 39 -7.68 0.50 -12.55
N ARG A 40 -8.42 -0.35 -11.82
CA ARG A 40 -9.56 -1.15 -12.31
C ARG A 40 -10.89 -0.66 -11.73
N PRO A 41 -11.47 0.44 -12.24
CA PRO A 41 -12.73 0.97 -11.74
C PRO A 41 -13.89 -0.04 -11.74
N GLU A 42 -13.91 -0.95 -12.72
CA GLU A 42 -14.94 -1.97 -12.91
C GLU A 42 -15.07 -2.96 -11.75
N ALA A 43 -14.03 -3.04 -10.90
CA ALA A 43 -14.05 -3.88 -9.72
C ALA A 43 -15.07 -3.43 -8.66
N LEU A 44 -15.56 -2.21 -8.76
CA LEU A 44 -16.51 -1.61 -7.84
C LEU A 44 -17.70 -1.02 -8.59
N SER A 45 -18.89 -1.18 -8.03
CA SER A 45 -20.04 -0.43 -8.51
C SER A 45 -19.82 1.07 -8.28
N ARG A 46 -20.46 1.91 -9.11
CA ARG A 46 -20.45 3.37 -8.92
C ARG A 46 -20.89 3.75 -7.50
N GLU A 47 -21.91 3.09 -6.98
CA GLU A 47 -22.38 3.26 -5.60
C GLU A 47 -21.28 2.96 -4.56
N SER A 48 -20.48 1.91 -4.76
CA SER A 48 -19.38 1.58 -3.87
C SER A 48 -18.25 2.59 -3.97
N LEU A 49 -17.98 3.11 -5.18
CA LEU A 49 -17.00 4.16 -5.42
C LEU A 49 -17.40 5.46 -4.72
N GLU A 50 -18.68 5.83 -4.77
CA GLU A 50 -19.24 7.00 -4.08
C GLU A 50 -19.16 6.86 -2.56
N LYS A 51 -19.45 5.67 -2.02
CA LYS A 51 -19.26 5.37 -0.59
C LYS A 51 -17.79 5.47 -0.16
N LEU A 52 -16.86 4.92 -0.95
CA LEU A 52 -15.41 5.05 -0.71
C LEU A 52 -14.98 6.52 -0.71
N ALA A 53 -15.40 7.26 -1.73
CA ALA A 53 -15.11 8.68 -1.87
C ALA A 53 -15.64 9.49 -0.65
N LYS A 54 -16.83 9.15 -0.15
CA LYS A 54 -17.41 9.75 1.05
C LYS A 54 -16.61 9.41 2.32
N VAL A 55 -16.24 8.15 2.52
CA VAL A 55 -15.44 7.70 3.67
C VAL A 55 -14.05 8.37 3.67
N LEU A 56 -13.46 8.53 2.48
CA LEU A 56 -12.13 9.09 2.29
C LEU A 56 -12.12 10.61 2.08
N ASN A 57 -13.29 11.26 2.08
CA ASN A 57 -13.48 12.68 1.80
C ASN A 57 -12.83 13.17 0.48
N VAL A 58 -13.01 12.38 -0.60
CA VAL A 58 -12.50 12.67 -1.96
C VAL A 58 -13.67 12.98 -2.89
N THR A 59 -13.54 13.94 -3.80
CA THR A 59 -14.57 14.25 -4.82
C THR A 59 -14.31 13.46 -6.10
N LEU A 60 -15.34 12.78 -6.64
CA LEU A 60 -15.25 12.00 -7.89
C LEU A 60 -15.67 12.83 -9.12
N PRO A 61 -14.94 12.76 -10.25
CA PRO A 61 -15.39 13.30 -11.54
C PRO A 61 -16.48 12.43 -12.16
N GLU A 62 -17.35 13.01 -13.00
CA GLU A 62 -18.45 12.28 -13.66
C GLU A 62 -17.93 11.21 -14.65
N ALA A 63 -18.46 10.00 -14.45
CA ALA A 63 -18.30 8.68 -15.10
C ALA A 63 -17.34 8.50 -16.31
N VAL A 64 -16.57 7.39 -16.28
CA VAL A 64 -16.02 6.75 -17.49
C VAL A 64 -15.85 5.22 -17.35
N ASP A 65 -16.26 4.54 -18.41
CA ASP A 65 -16.20 3.08 -18.65
C ASP A 65 -14.78 2.50 -18.68
N ALA A 66 -14.63 1.25 -18.21
CA ALA A 66 -13.35 0.56 -18.09
C ALA A 66 -13.28 -0.68 -18.98
N LYS A 67 -12.16 -0.83 -19.71
CA LYS A 67 -11.82 -2.03 -20.47
C LYS A 67 -10.80 -2.87 -19.67
N PRO A 68 -10.99 -4.19 -19.53
CA PRO A 68 -10.29 -5.00 -18.52
C PRO A 68 -8.84 -5.36 -18.90
N LEU A 69 -7.98 -5.45 -17.88
CA LEU A 69 -6.71 -6.18 -17.92
C LEU A 69 -6.53 -7.01 -16.63
N SER A 70 -6.22 -8.30 -16.73
CA SER A 70 -6.25 -9.23 -15.58
C SER A 70 -5.19 -9.00 -14.49
N PRO A 71 -5.42 -9.43 -13.23
CA PRO A 71 -4.43 -9.40 -12.16
C PRO A 71 -3.35 -10.48 -12.38
N SER A 72 -2.07 -10.10 -12.26
CA SER A 72 -0.97 -11.08 -12.35
C SER A 72 -0.76 -11.79 -11.01
N SER A 73 -1.26 -13.02 -10.88
CA SER A 73 -0.67 -14.03 -10.02
C SER A 73 0.72 -14.37 -10.56
N GLY A 74 1.78 -14.15 -9.79
CA GLY A 74 3.14 -14.40 -10.26
C GLY A 74 4.08 -14.81 -9.14
N ALA A 75 4.94 -15.79 -9.44
CA ALA A 75 6.14 -16.08 -8.67
C ALA A 75 7.10 -14.87 -8.75
N GLY A 76 7.71 -14.49 -7.63
CA GLY A 76 8.62 -13.36 -7.52
C GLY A 76 8.58 -12.69 -6.15
N PRO A 77 9.46 -11.72 -5.88
CA PRO A 77 9.47 -10.98 -4.62
C PRO A 77 8.13 -10.28 -4.36
N ALA A 78 7.67 -10.41 -3.13
CA ALA A 78 6.43 -9.83 -2.63
C ALA A 78 6.73 -8.88 -1.48
N VAL A 79 6.20 -7.66 -1.54
CA VAL A 79 6.38 -6.64 -0.51
C VAL A 79 5.02 -6.19 0.00
N CYS A 80 4.92 -5.92 1.30
CA CYS A 80 3.74 -5.25 1.84
C CYS A 80 3.79 -3.77 1.45
N PRO A 81 2.75 -3.20 0.82
CA PRO A 81 2.73 -1.78 0.48
C PRO A 81 2.40 -0.87 1.68
N GLY A 82 2.11 -1.43 2.86
CA GLY A 82 1.77 -0.67 4.05
C GLY A 82 3.00 -0.13 4.76
N PHE A 83 3.17 1.20 4.78
CA PHE A 83 4.28 1.88 5.45
C PHE A 83 4.31 1.63 6.97
N ASN A 84 3.15 1.46 7.61
CA ASN A 84 3.06 1.15 9.03
C ASN A 84 3.15 -0.37 9.34
N CYS A 85 3.30 -1.22 8.31
CA CYS A 85 3.44 -2.66 8.52
C CYS A 85 4.84 -3.00 9.05
N PRO A 86 4.97 -3.87 10.06
CA PRO A 86 6.29 -4.28 10.57
C PRO A 86 7.13 -5.10 9.59
N SER A 87 6.59 -5.45 8.42
CA SER A 87 7.38 -6.02 7.32
C SER A 87 8.22 -5.00 6.56
N ASN A 88 8.08 -3.70 6.87
CA ASN A 88 8.85 -2.61 6.29
C ASN A 88 9.58 -1.87 7.42
N LEU A 89 10.92 -1.85 7.38
CA LEU A 89 11.74 -1.09 8.32
C LEU A 89 11.94 0.33 7.79
N PRO A 90 11.47 1.38 8.50
CA PRO A 90 11.70 2.75 8.08
C PRO A 90 13.14 3.20 8.38
N TYR A 91 13.69 4.07 7.54
CA TYR A 91 15.01 4.69 7.72
C TYR A 91 15.06 6.07 7.04
N ALA A 92 15.97 6.94 7.47
CA ALA A 92 16.13 8.28 6.91
C ALA A 92 17.38 8.40 6.02
N VAL A 93 17.25 9.11 4.91
CA VAL A 93 18.38 9.54 4.05
C VAL A 93 18.12 10.99 3.65
N GLY A 94 19.04 11.91 3.99
CA GLY A 94 18.89 13.31 3.61
C GLY A 94 17.63 13.99 4.15
N GLY A 95 17.06 13.51 5.28
CA GLY A 95 15.81 14.02 5.85
C GLY A 95 14.54 13.39 5.27
N GLU A 96 14.64 12.57 4.22
CA GLU A 96 13.52 11.83 3.65
C GLU A 96 13.39 10.43 4.26
N VAL A 97 12.15 9.96 4.42
CA VAL A 97 11.85 8.63 4.97
C VAL A 97 11.73 7.60 3.85
N PHE A 98 12.52 6.55 3.95
CA PHE A 98 12.47 5.38 3.09
C PHE A 98 12.12 4.14 3.90
N PHE A 99 11.78 3.07 3.20
CA PHE A 99 11.32 1.82 3.79
C PHE A 99 12.07 0.64 3.17
N MET A 100 12.62 -0.22 4.02
CA MET A 100 13.29 -1.45 3.62
C MET A 100 12.33 -2.63 3.84
N PRO A 101 11.81 -3.27 2.77
CA PRO A 101 11.03 -4.50 2.91
C PRO A 101 11.90 -5.62 3.50
N LEU A 102 11.49 -6.18 4.64
CA LEU A 102 12.27 -7.15 5.42
C LEU A 102 12.05 -8.61 4.98
N GLY A 103 11.23 -8.85 3.96
CA GLY A 103 10.85 -10.20 3.52
C GLY A 103 9.88 -10.94 4.45
N THR A 104 9.55 -10.38 5.62
CA THR A 104 8.63 -10.99 6.60
C THR A 104 7.16 -10.87 6.21
N ALA A 105 6.84 -10.22 5.09
CA ALA A 105 5.48 -10.13 4.59
C ALA A 105 4.94 -11.47 4.05
N GLY A 106 5.81 -12.45 3.81
CA GLY A 106 5.47 -13.74 3.21
C GLY A 106 5.44 -13.70 1.67
N SER A 107 5.21 -14.85 1.05
CA SER A 107 5.20 -15.03 -0.41
C SER A 107 3.82 -15.24 -1.02
N GLY A 108 2.77 -15.29 -0.19
CA GLY A 108 1.38 -15.54 -0.58
C GLY A 108 0.73 -14.37 -1.32
N ARG A 109 -0.61 -14.37 -1.37
CA ARG A 109 -1.39 -13.27 -1.95
C ARG A 109 -1.51 -12.10 -0.98
N HIS A 110 -1.57 -12.38 0.32
CA HIS A 110 -1.73 -11.40 1.40
C HIS A 110 -0.54 -11.44 2.35
N CYS A 111 -0.27 -10.29 2.98
CA CYS A 111 0.78 -10.13 3.98
C CYS A 111 0.42 -10.92 5.23
N VAL A 112 1.34 -11.77 5.70
CA VAL A 112 1.10 -12.59 6.90
C VAL A 112 1.04 -11.77 8.20
N LEU A 113 1.52 -10.52 8.19
CA LEU A 113 1.56 -9.66 9.37
C LEU A 113 0.35 -8.72 9.49
N CYS A 114 -0.14 -8.17 8.38
CA CYS A 114 -1.25 -7.20 8.41
C CYS A 114 -2.43 -7.53 7.48
N GLY A 115 -2.35 -8.62 6.71
CA GLY A 115 -3.39 -9.04 5.77
C GLY A 115 -3.49 -8.22 4.48
N GLU A 116 -2.63 -7.21 4.27
CA GLU A 116 -2.66 -6.37 3.06
C GLU A 116 -2.24 -7.15 1.80
N LEU A 117 -2.77 -6.80 0.62
CA LEU A 117 -2.35 -7.46 -0.62
C LEU A 117 -0.90 -7.15 -0.96
N LEU A 118 -0.14 -8.20 -1.27
CA LEU A 118 1.28 -8.08 -1.56
C LEU A 118 1.51 -7.50 -2.95
N ALA A 119 2.34 -6.47 -3.02
CA ALA A 119 2.80 -5.89 -4.27
C ALA A 119 3.96 -6.71 -4.84
N ARG A 120 3.94 -6.95 -6.15
CA ARG A 120 5.00 -7.63 -6.92
C ARG A 120 5.57 -6.75 -8.03
N ARG A 121 5.02 -5.55 -8.18
CA ARG A 121 5.40 -4.55 -9.18
C ARG A 121 5.57 -3.20 -8.52
N CYS A 122 6.47 -2.39 -9.07
CA CYS A 122 6.71 -1.03 -8.63
C CYS A 122 5.41 -0.21 -8.74
N PRO A 123 5.00 0.50 -7.67
CA PRO A 123 3.79 1.31 -7.70
C PRO A 123 3.90 2.55 -8.60
N SER A 124 5.13 2.92 -9.01
CA SER A 124 5.39 4.06 -9.88
C SER A 124 5.45 3.68 -11.36
N CYS A 125 6.26 2.69 -11.73
CA CYS A 125 6.51 2.34 -13.13
C CYS A 125 6.01 0.95 -13.57
N GLY A 126 5.46 0.14 -12.65
CA GLY A 126 4.95 -1.20 -12.97
C GLY A 126 6.00 -2.28 -13.24
N ALA A 127 7.30 -1.94 -13.20
CA ALA A 127 8.38 -2.92 -13.31
C ALA A 127 8.28 -3.99 -12.20
N PRO A 128 8.64 -5.26 -12.47
CA PRO A 128 8.72 -6.28 -11.43
C PRO A 128 9.60 -5.82 -10.26
N LEU A 129 9.18 -6.10 -9.04
CA LEU A 129 10.00 -5.79 -7.87
C LEU A 129 11.17 -6.78 -7.78
N SER A 130 12.36 -6.23 -7.59
CA SER A 130 13.55 -6.96 -7.16
C SER A 130 13.79 -6.67 -5.67
N THR A 131 14.12 -7.72 -4.92
CA THR A 131 14.57 -7.60 -3.52
C THR A 131 15.98 -8.19 -3.40
N PRO A 132 16.83 -7.70 -2.49
CA PRO A 132 16.55 -6.67 -1.47
C PRO A 132 16.58 -5.23 -2.02
N GLY A 133 15.89 -4.30 -1.33
CA GLY A 133 15.95 -2.87 -1.64
C GLY A 133 14.65 -2.12 -1.30
N GLY A 134 14.79 -0.85 -0.88
CA GLY A 134 13.65 0.05 -0.59
C GLY A 134 13.15 0.86 -1.79
N CYS A 135 13.92 0.87 -2.87
CA CYS A 135 13.63 1.62 -4.09
C CYS A 135 13.60 0.69 -5.31
N CYS A 136 12.81 1.06 -6.31
CA CYS A 136 12.71 0.31 -7.56
C CYS A 136 14.02 0.41 -8.35
N ALA A 137 14.62 -0.73 -8.69
CA ALA A 137 15.84 -0.77 -9.50
C ALA A 137 15.69 -0.18 -10.93
N ALA A 138 14.45 -0.10 -11.45
CA ALA A 138 14.19 0.41 -12.79
C ALA A 138 13.97 1.94 -12.85
N CYS A 139 13.35 2.53 -11.84
CA CYS A 139 12.98 3.96 -11.86
C CYS A 139 13.40 4.77 -10.63
N GLY A 140 14.04 4.14 -9.64
CA GLY A 140 14.48 4.81 -8.41
C GLY A 140 13.37 5.15 -7.41
N ALA A 141 12.10 5.05 -7.78
CA ALA A 141 10.99 5.38 -6.88
C ALA A 141 10.95 4.45 -5.65
N ALA A 142 10.65 5.02 -4.48
CA ALA A 142 10.43 4.27 -3.26
C ALA A 142 9.30 3.23 -3.46
N ILE A 143 9.53 2.01 -3.00
CA ILE A 143 8.59 0.89 -3.14
C ILE A 143 7.42 1.06 -2.18
N VAL A 144 7.72 1.54 -0.97
CA VAL A 144 6.75 1.89 0.07
C VAL A 144 6.96 3.35 0.41
N THR A 145 5.86 4.10 0.53
CA THR A 145 5.88 5.54 0.79
C THR A 145 5.02 5.84 2.01
N MET A 146 5.50 6.74 2.85
CA MET A 146 4.71 7.35 3.91
C MET A 146 3.87 8.48 3.32
N PRO A 147 2.61 8.66 3.73
CA PRO A 147 1.85 9.84 3.35
C PRO A 147 2.54 11.12 3.80
N GLU A 148 2.43 12.15 2.97
CA GLU A 148 2.90 13.49 3.31
C GLU A 148 2.16 14.00 4.57
N GLY A 149 2.91 14.59 5.49
CA GLY A 149 2.37 15.09 6.75
C GLY A 149 1.92 14.00 7.75
N TYR A 150 2.23 12.73 7.52
CA TYR A 150 1.82 11.66 8.45
C TYR A 150 2.49 11.78 9.83
N ALA A 151 3.74 12.19 9.87
CA ALA A 151 4.51 12.35 11.10
C ALA A 151 5.05 13.78 11.20
N ASP A 152 4.70 14.48 12.28
CA ASP A 152 5.20 15.82 12.59
C ASP A 152 6.73 15.82 12.77
N ASN A 153 7.26 14.76 13.38
CA ASN A 153 8.69 14.50 13.51
C ASN A 153 9.02 13.10 12.92
N PRO A 154 9.44 13.04 11.64
CA PRO A 154 9.77 11.77 10.99
C PRO A 154 10.87 10.97 11.69
N GLN A 155 11.84 11.64 12.30
CA GLN A 155 12.96 10.98 12.98
C GLN A 155 12.49 10.24 14.24
N SER A 156 11.75 10.92 15.12
CA SER A 156 11.16 10.30 16.31
C SER A 156 10.24 9.13 15.91
N TRP A 157 9.47 9.30 14.85
CA TRP A 157 8.61 8.24 14.34
C TRP A 157 9.40 7.02 13.84
N ILE A 158 10.52 7.22 13.13
CA ILE A 158 11.41 6.13 12.70
C ILE A 158 11.94 5.36 13.91
N GLU A 159 12.39 6.06 14.95
CA GLU A 159 12.94 5.47 16.16
C GLU A 159 11.91 4.60 16.89
N ASP A 160 10.72 5.15 17.15
CA ASP A 160 9.61 4.44 17.79
C ASP A 160 9.19 3.21 16.98
N ARG A 161 9.08 3.36 15.65
CA ARG A 161 8.71 2.26 14.77
C ARG A 161 9.77 1.17 14.71
N THR A 162 11.04 1.55 14.64
CA THR A 162 12.16 0.60 14.61
C THR A 162 12.20 -0.21 15.91
N ALA A 163 11.99 0.44 17.06
CA ALA A 163 11.91 -0.22 18.36
C ALA A 163 10.73 -1.21 18.43
N ALA A 164 9.55 -0.82 17.95
CA ALA A 164 8.37 -1.68 17.90
C ALA A 164 8.59 -2.91 16.99
N ILE A 165 9.19 -2.73 15.81
CA ILE A 165 9.52 -3.82 14.88
C ILE A 165 10.52 -4.78 15.51
N ALA A 166 11.56 -4.28 16.17
CA ALA A 166 12.54 -5.11 16.84
C ALA A 166 11.90 -5.97 17.95
N THR A 167 10.98 -5.40 18.72
CA THR A 167 10.21 -6.14 19.74
C THR A 167 9.34 -7.23 19.13
N LEU A 168 8.59 -6.93 18.07
CA LEU A 168 7.75 -7.92 17.40
C LEU A 168 8.59 -9.09 16.86
N ARG A 169 9.73 -8.81 16.21
CA ARG A 169 10.60 -9.84 15.66
C ARG A 169 11.12 -10.77 16.76
N ARG A 170 11.59 -10.20 17.88
CA ARG A 170 12.00 -11.01 19.06
C ARG A 170 10.88 -11.91 19.57
N ALA A 171 9.63 -11.46 19.54
CA ALA A 171 8.48 -12.26 19.98
C ALA A 171 8.08 -13.36 18.98
N LEU A 172 8.35 -13.17 17.68
CA LEU A 172 8.10 -14.18 16.63
C LEU A 172 9.19 -15.25 16.56
N ASP A 173 10.41 -14.92 16.99
CA ASP A 173 11.57 -15.82 16.99
C ASP A 173 11.72 -16.63 18.31
N ALA A 174 10.90 -16.36 19.32
CA ALA A 174 10.91 -17.01 20.64
C ALA A 174 9.86 -18.13 20.76
#